data_AF-A0A353RN15-F1
#
_entry.id   AF-A0A353RN15-F1
#
_cell.length_a   1.000
_cell.length_b   1.000
_cell.length_c   1.000
_cell.angle_alpha   90.00
_cell.angle_beta   90.00
_cell.angle_gamma   90.00
#
_symmetry.space_group_name_H-M   'P 1'
#
loop_
_entity.id
_entity.type
_entity.pdbx_description
1 polymer ?
#
loop_
_entity_poly.entity_id
_entity_poly.type
_entity_poly.pdbx_seq_one_letter_code
_entity_poly.pdbx_strand_id
1 'polypeptide(L)'
;VGMAYGTNVIFDHCSITWGKDENFSISSSNRTKPLENITIQNSIIGQGLQNHSCGGLMQTDMTGGVTIFRNLYIDNHTRNPKVKGLNQFVNNVVYNWGGGTAYDMGGNSKGPSETTIENNYFILGPAETYRGTRQSNGEIVVKKNTLTPSKPFKGGNSLFRTYWAGNYFDDNKDGKLNGRLMNFEKDCEGSPTFLETRSVLHSLIQSQTSAESAYEWIVENVGATLPKRDQVDTYLVKELTSLGLKGIIIQNETNKDQFPIGGPGFIQTGSIQLDSDNDGIPDAFEEKWGLENDDPSDALKIAPNGYTNIENYAFSLEYPELYK
;
A
#
# COMPACT_ATOMS: atom_id res chain seq x y z
N VAL A 1 -8.01 -1.62 8.23
CA VAL A 1 -9.00 -2.26 7.33
C VAL A 1 -8.84 -3.77 7.40
N GLY A 2 -9.93 -4.52 7.54
CA GLY A 2 -9.93 -5.98 7.58
C GLY A 2 -11.06 -6.55 6.70
N MET A 3 -10.70 -7.32 5.67
CA MET A 3 -11.63 -7.94 4.73
C MET A 3 -11.53 -9.47 4.83
N ALA A 4 -12.61 -10.11 5.27
CA ALA A 4 -12.69 -11.55 5.44
C ALA A 4 -13.46 -12.26 4.31
N TYR A 5 -14.21 -11.50 3.49
CA TYR A 5 -14.89 -11.96 2.28
C TYR A 5 -15.31 -10.76 1.43
N GLY A 6 -15.54 -10.99 0.15
CA GLY A 6 -16.06 -10.02 -0.82
C GLY A 6 -15.38 -10.19 -2.17
N THR A 7 -16.04 -9.69 -3.22
CA THR A 7 -15.58 -9.80 -4.60
C THR A 7 -15.72 -8.48 -5.34
N ASN A 8 -14.85 -8.24 -6.33
CA ASN A 8 -14.87 -7.06 -7.21
C ASN A 8 -14.77 -5.75 -6.42
N VAL A 9 -13.66 -5.58 -5.70
CA VAL A 9 -13.44 -4.44 -4.80
C VAL A 9 -12.18 -3.69 -5.19
N ILE A 10 -12.28 -2.36 -5.28
CA ILE A 10 -11.13 -1.47 -5.47
C ILE A 10 -11.01 -0.56 -4.25
N PHE A 11 -9.81 -0.51 -3.69
CA PHE A 11 -9.39 0.52 -2.74
C PHE A 11 -8.39 1.42 -3.47
N ASP A 12 -8.78 2.66 -3.72
CA ASP A 12 -7.99 3.65 -4.44
C ASP A 12 -7.82 4.91 -3.57
N HIS A 13 -6.63 5.53 -3.61
CA HIS A 13 -6.32 6.78 -2.88
C HIS A 13 -6.74 6.77 -1.40
N CYS A 14 -6.55 5.62 -0.72
CA CYS A 14 -6.82 5.49 0.71
C CYS A 14 -5.56 5.80 1.53
N SER A 15 -5.73 6.42 2.70
CA SER A 15 -4.66 6.59 3.70
C SER A 15 -5.01 5.87 4.99
N ILE A 16 -4.22 4.84 5.33
CA ILE A 16 -4.57 3.86 6.36
C ILE A 16 -3.39 3.69 7.31
N THR A 17 -3.56 4.23 8.51
CA THR A 17 -2.50 4.30 9.53
C THR A 17 -2.98 3.88 10.92
N TRP A 18 -2.00 3.66 11.81
CA TRP A 18 -2.18 3.46 13.26
C TRP A 18 -2.99 2.23 13.68
N GLY A 19 -3.03 1.19 12.85
CA GLY A 19 -3.51 -0.13 13.24
C GLY A 19 -2.66 -0.72 14.36
N LYS A 20 -3.30 -1.30 15.39
CA LYS A 20 -2.63 -2.03 16.48
C LYS A 20 -2.31 -3.49 16.15
N ASP A 21 -3.00 -4.04 15.15
CA ASP A 21 -2.68 -5.33 14.53
C ASP A 21 -2.05 -5.04 13.14
N GLU A 22 -2.74 -5.30 12.04
CA GLU A 22 -2.38 -4.77 10.72
C GLU A 22 -3.16 -3.52 10.33
N ASN A 23 -2.52 -2.64 9.55
CA ASN A 23 -3.20 -1.52 8.90
C ASN A 23 -4.21 -1.99 7.86
N PHE A 24 -3.84 -2.91 6.97
CA PHE A 24 -4.71 -3.41 5.90
C PHE A 24 -4.57 -4.92 5.70
N SER A 25 -5.59 -5.69 6.06
CA SER A 25 -5.59 -7.14 5.87
C SER A 25 -6.75 -7.64 5.01
N ILE A 26 -6.41 -8.37 3.96
CA ILE A 26 -7.29 -9.28 3.20
C ILE A 26 -6.91 -10.70 3.63
N SER A 27 -7.76 -11.32 4.43
CA SER A 27 -7.51 -12.67 4.93
C SER A 27 -8.80 -13.30 5.43
N SER A 28 -9.09 -14.51 4.96
CA SER A 28 -10.24 -15.29 5.43
C SER A 28 -9.78 -16.53 6.18
N SER A 29 -10.40 -16.79 7.34
CA SER A 29 -10.37 -18.11 7.99
C SER A 29 -11.48 -19.03 7.48
N ASN A 30 -12.44 -18.50 6.72
CA ASN A 30 -13.62 -19.21 6.24
C ASN A 30 -13.59 -19.39 4.72
N ARG A 31 -13.28 -20.61 4.27
CA ARG A 31 -13.15 -20.95 2.85
C ARG A 31 -14.48 -21.06 2.08
N THR A 32 -15.63 -20.88 2.74
CA THR A 32 -16.94 -20.93 2.05
C THR A 32 -17.38 -19.58 1.51
N LYS A 33 -16.68 -18.49 1.85
CA LYS A 33 -16.94 -17.15 1.31
C LYS A 33 -15.72 -16.65 0.53
N PRO A 34 -15.90 -16.18 -0.72
CA PRO A 34 -14.81 -15.79 -1.59
C PRO A 34 -14.11 -14.50 -1.14
N LEU A 35 -12.82 -14.40 -1.44
CA LEU A 35 -12.01 -13.18 -1.47
C LEU A 35 -11.37 -13.09 -2.85
N GLU A 36 -11.97 -12.33 -3.76
CA GLU A 36 -11.66 -12.42 -5.19
C GLU A 36 -11.74 -11.06 -5.90
N ASN A 37 -10.93 -10.86 -6.94
CA ASN A 37 -10.90 -9.66 -7.77
C ASN A 37 -10.77 -8.38 -6.94
N ILE A 38 -9.68 -8.29 -6.17
CA ILE A 38 -9.43 -7.16 -5.29
C ILE A 38 -8.24 -6.34 -5.80
N THR A 39 -8.38 -5.03 -5.90
CA THR A 39 -7.28 -4.12 -6.19
C THR A 39 -7.09 -3.15 -5.03
N ILE A 40 -5.85 -2.96 -4.60
CA ILE A 40 -5.43 -1.87 -3.73
C ILE A 40 -4.44 -1.05 -4.54
N GLN A 41 -4.75 0.22 -4.76
CA GLN A 41 -3.90 1.08 -5.56
C GLN A 41 -3.83 2.51 -5.05
N ASN A 42 -2.76 3.20 -5.43
CA ASN A 42 -2.54 4.62 -5.15
C ASN A 42 -2.67 5.00 -3.65
N SER A 43 -2.51 4.03 -2.74
CA SER A 43 -2.87 4.18 -1.31
C SER A 43 -1.64 4.21 -0.41
N ILE A 44 -1.76 4.86 0.75
CA ILE A 44 -0.78 4.85 1.84
C ILE A 44 -1.20 3.82 2.89
N ILE A 45 -0.29 2.90 3.23
CA ILE A 45 -0.45 1.92 4.31
C ILE A 45 0.76 2.07 5.24
N GLY A 46 0.60 2.76 6.36
CA GLY A 46 1.78 3.16 7.13
C GLY A 46 1.58 3.35 8.63
N GLN A 47 2.69 3.47 9.36
CA GLN A 47 2.70 3.68 10.81
C GLN A 47 1.80 2.70 11.60
N GLY A 48 1.83 1.41 11.29
CA GLY A 48 1.28 0.39 12.18
C GLY A 48 1.92 0.55 13.57
N LEU A 49 1.14 0.42 14.64
CA LEU A 49 1.62 0.72 15.99
C LEU A 49 2.37 -0.45 16.60
N GLN A 50 3.48 -0.17 17.27
CA GLN A 50 4.18 -1.16 18.10
C GLN A 50 3.27 -1.65 19.25
N ASN A 51 3.44 -2.89 19.74
CA ASN A 51 4.51 -3.84 19.44
C ASN A 51 4.26 -4.76 18.23
N HIS A 52 3.19 -4.53 17.45
CA HIS A 52 2.82 -5.35 16.31
C HIS A 52 2.63 -4.51 15.04
N SER A 53 3.56 -3.59 14.81
CA SER A 53 3.52 -2.65 13.70
C SER A 53 3.56 -3.36 12.33
N CYS A 54 2.41 -3.51 11.68
CA CYS A 54 2.29 -4.28 10.44
C CYS A 54 1.55 -3.53 9.32
N GLY A 55 2.07 -3.65 8.11
CA GLY A 55 1.37 -3.16 6.91
C GLY A 55 0.10 -3.96 6.63
N GLY A 56 0.21 -5.28 6.46
CA GLY A 56 -0.93 -6.08 6.05
C GLY A 56 -0.72 -7.54 5.72
N LEU A 57 -1.79 -8.33 5.80
CA LEU A 57 -1.90 -9.64 5.16
C LEU A 57 -2.65 -9.51 3.83
N MET A 58 -2.14 -10.12 2.77
CA MET A 58 -2.81 -10.19 1.45
C MET A 58 -2.91 -11.66 1.06
N GLN A 59 -3.98 -12.31 1.51
CA GLN A 59 -4.13 -13.76 1.48
C GLN A 59 -5.47 -14.14 0.86
N THR A 60 -5.40 -14.53 -0.41
CA THR A 60 -6.49 -15.19 -1.13
C THR A 60 -6.11 -16.65 -1.39
N ASP A 61 -6.98 -17.38 -2.09
CA ASP A 61 -6.56 -18.60 -2.78
C ASP A 61 -5.88 -18.27 -4.13
N MET A 62 -5.68 -19.29 -4.96
CA MET A 62 -5.01 -19.20 -6.26
C MET A 62 -5.92 -18.67 -7.38
N THR A 63 -7.21 -18.49 -7.10
CA THR A 63 -8.22 -18.05 -8.07
C THR A 63 -8.77 -16.66 -7.76
N GLY A 64 -8.68 -16.22 -6.50
CA GLY A 64 -9.26 -14.96 -6.07
C GLY A 64 -8.45 -13.74 -6.46
N GLY A 65 -7.16 -13.70 -6.15
CA GLY A 65 -6.28 -12.63 -6.62
C GLY A 65 -6.39 -11.31 -5.84
N VAL A 66 -5.23 -10.73 -5.54
CA VAL A 66 -5.10 -9.33 -5.13
C VAL A 66 -4.08 -8.62 -6.02
N THR A 67 -4.46 -7.48 -6.59
CA THR A 67 -3.54 -6.55 -7.25
C THR A 67 -3.18 -5.43 -6.29
N ILE A 68 -1.88 -5.18 -6.13
CA ILE A 68 -1.30 -4.19 -5.24
C ILE A 68 -0.41 -3.31 -6.10
N PHE A 69 -0.90 -2.12 -6.44
CA PHE A 69 -0.32 -1.29 -7.49
C PHE A 69 -0.14 0.18 -7.07
N ARG A 70 1.06 0.74 -7.22
CA ARG A 70 1.35 2.15 -6.88
C ARG A 70 1.02 2.56 -5.44
N ASN A 71 1.16 1.65 -4.48
CA ASN A 71 0.97 1.96 -3.07
C ASN A 71 2.28 2.37 -2.40
N LEU A 72 2.15 3.14 -1.32
CA LEU A 72 3.22 3.43 -0.37
C LEU A 72 3.01 2.63 0.91
N TYR A 73 3.93 1.71 1.20
CA TYR A 73 4.08 1.13 2.54
C TYR A 73 5.18 1.88 3.29
N ILE A 74 4.87 2.47 4.44
CA ILE A 74 5.81 3.36 5.13
C ILE A 74 5.77 3.19 6.65
N ASP A 75 6.95 3.16 7.29
CA ASP A 75 7.09 3.22 8.76
C ASP A 75 6.37 2.08 9.52
N ASN A 76 6.25 0.93 8.86
CA ASN A 76 5.76 -0.31 9.46
C ASN A 76 6.93 -1.22 9.82
N HIS A 77 6.88 -1.93 10.95
CA HIS A 77 7.94 -2.86 11.33
C HIS A 77 8.05 -4.08 10.40
N THR A 78 6.92 -4.60 9.91
CA THR A 78 6.87 -5.88 9.20
C THR A 78 5.66 -6.00 8.26
N ARG A 79 5.65 -7.03 7.40
CA ARG A 79 4.50 -7.44 6.56
C ARG A 79 4.01 -6.28 5.68
N ASN A 80 4.84 -5.83 4.74
CA ASN A 80 4.54 -4.72 3.82
C ASN A 80 4.47 -5.14 2.34
N PRO A 81 3.58 -6.06 1.94
CA PRO A 81 2.67 -6.91 2.71
C PRO A 81 3.27 -8.28 3.07
N LYS A 82 2.48 -9.12 3.77
CA LYS A 82 2.65 -10.59 3.79
C LYS A 82 1.65 -11.25 2.87
N VAL A 83 2.14 -12.03 1.91
CA VAL A 83 1.30 -12.55 0.82
C VAL A 83 1.07 -14.06 0.86
N LYS A 84 -0.09 -14.50 0.36
CA LYS A 84 -0.40 -15.89 -0.07
C LYS A 84 -1.42 -15.90 -1.20
N GLY A 85 -1.44 -17.00 -1.97
CA GLY A 85 -2.37 -17.16 -3.08
C GLY A 85 -1.91 -16.37 -4.30
N LEU A 86 -2.85 -15.90 -5.11
CA LEU A 86 -2.59 -15.13 -6.33
C LEU A 86 -2.36 -13.65 -5.98
N ASN A 87 -1.17 -13.10 -6.21
CA ASN A 87 -0.87 -11.68 -5.91
C ASN A 87 -0.08 -10.99 -7.03
N GLN A 88 -0.45 -9.75 -7.36
CA GLN A 88 0.37 -8.85 -8.18
C GLN A 88 0.88 -7.71 -7.30
N PHE A 89 2.20 -7.54 -7.19
CA PHE A 89 2.84 -6.46 -6.44
C PHE A 89 3.71 -5.64 -7.41
N VAL A 90 3.13 -4.56 -7.95
CA VAL A 90 3.71 -3.81 -9.07
C VAL A 90 3.81 -2.32 -8.74
N ASN A 91 4.94 -1.68 -9.06
CA ASN A 91 5.12 -0.23 -8.89
C ASN A 91 4.85 0.34 -7.49
N ASN A 92 4.99 -0.46 -6.44
CA ASN A 92 4.87 0.02 -5.07
C ASN A 92 6.20 0.56 -4.54
N VAL A 93 6.12 1.41 -3.52
CA VAL A 93 7.27 1.85 -2.74
C VAL A 93 7.13 1.34 -1.32
N VAL A 94 8.20 0.73 -0.80
CA VAL A 94 8.28 0.29 0.60
C VAL A 94 9.42 1.04 1.28
N TYR A 95 9.08 1.86 2.28
CA TYR A 95 9.99 2.78 2.95
C TYR A 95 10.09 2.50 4.46
N ASN A 96 11.32 2.53 4.98
CA ASN A 96 11.62 2.52 6.43
C ASN A 96 10.95 1.39 7.24
N TRP A 97 11.18 0.14 6.83
CA TRP A 97 10.77 -1.00 7.63
C TRP A 97 11.80 -1.37 8.71
N GLY A 98 11.36 -2.13 9.72
CA GLY A 98 12.20 -2.58 10.82
C GLY A 98 12.84 -3.96 10.59
N GLY A 99 13.18 -4.64 11.68
CA GLY A 99 13.75 -6.00 11.65
C GLY A 99 12.79 -7.14 11.25
N GLY A 100 11.54 -6.82 10.90
CA GLY A 100 10.55 -7.79 10.45
C GLY A 100 10.75 -8.18 8.98
N THR A 101 9.96 -7.59 8.09
CA THR A 101 10.02 -7.79 6.63
C THR A 101 9.49 -6.58 5.88
N ALA A 102 10.12 -6.23 4.75
CA ALA A 102 9.47 -5.37 3.76
C ALA A 102 8.39 -6.20 3.06
N TYR A 103 8.76 -7.27 2.35
CA TYR A 103 7.83 -8.19 1.71
C TYR A 103 7.99 -9.60 2.30
N ASP A 104 6.95 -10.11 2.96
CA ASP A 104 6.94 -11.48 3.54
C ASP A 104 6.30 -12.45 2.53
N MET A 105 7.13 -13.36 2.00
CA MET A 105 6.77 -14.38 1.02
C MET A 105 6.08 -15.60 1.66
N GLY A 106 5.24 -15.36 2.67
CA GLY A 106 4.46 -16.39 3.37
C GLY A 106 5.20 -17.09 4.53
N GLY A 107 6.52 -16.97 4.63
CA GLY A 107 7.34 -17.56 5.69
C GLY A 107 7.18 -19.09 5.80
N ASN A 108 7.21 -19.60 7.03
CA ASN A 108 7.05 -21.05 7.31
C ASN A 108 5.61 -21.57 7.10
N SER A 109 4.66 -20.74 6.65
CA SER A 109 3.30 -21.20 6.42
C SER A 109 3.18 -21.83 5.04
N LYS A 110 2.77 -23.10 5.00
CA LYS A 110 2.78 -23.98 3.81
C LYS A 110 1.75 -23.64 2.71
N GLY A 111 1.28 -22.40 2.64
CA GLY A 111 0.30 -21.98 1.64
C GLY A 111 0.95 -21.72 0.28
N PRO A 112 0.40 -22.25 -0.84
CA PRO A 112 0.91 -21.92 -2.16
C PRO A 112 0.70 -20.44 -2.49
N SER A 113 1.59 -19.88 -3.30
CA SER A 113 1.45 -18.54 -3.86
C SER A 113 1.90 -18.54 -5.32
N GLU A 114 1.18 -17.82 -6.17
CA GLU A 114 1.63 -17.44 -7.51
C GLU A 114 1.65 -15.92 -7.54
N THR A 115 2.82 -15.35 -7.78
CA THR A 115 3.02 -13.91 -7.68
C THR A 115 3.72 -13.32 -8.88
N THR A 116 3.43 -12.04 -9.12
CA THR A 116 4.29 -11.19 -9.94
C THR A 116 4.73 -10.00 -9.12
N ILE A 117 6.04 -9.74 -9.09
CA ILE A 117 6.67 -8.73 -8.24
C ILE A 117 7.56 -7.88 -9.13
N GLU A 118 7.06 -6.72 -9.55
CA GLU A 118 7.64 -5.98 -10.67
C GLU A 118 7.80 -4.50 -10.40
N ASN A 119 8.96 -3.95 -10.76
CA ASN A 119 9.19 -2.50 -10.82
C ASN A 119 8.84 -1.77 -9.51
N ASN A 120 9.11 -2.38 -8.35
CA ASN A 120 8.91 -1.77 -7.03
C ASN A 120 10.21 -1.13 -6.53
N TYR A 121 10.10 -0.13 -5.65
CA TYR A 121 11.24 0.52 -5.01
C TYR A 121 11.26 0.26 -3.51
N PHE A 122 12.34 -0.32 -3.01
CA PHE A 122 12.56 -0.57 -1.58
C PHE A 122 13.64 0.38 -1.07
N ILE A 123 13.32 1.19 -0.06
CA ILE A 123 14.20 2.25 0.44
C ILE A 123 14.35 2.11 1.95
N LEU A 124 15.59 1.93 2.42
CA LEU A 124 15.86 1.90 3.85
C LEU A 124 15.71 3.30 4.45
N GLY A 125 14.96 3.39 5.53
CA GLY A 125 14.98 4.53 6.43
C GLY A 125 15.90 4.33 7.63
N PRO A 126 15.86 5.23 8.61
CA PRO A 126 16.60 5.10 9.86
C PRO A 126 16.30 3.80 10.63
N ALA A 127 15.11 3.23 10.46
CA ALA A 127 14.58 2.10 11.22
C ALA A 127 14.58 2.36 12.74
N GLU A 128 14.35 3.62 13.11
CA GLU A 128 14.07 4.02 14.48
C GLU A 128 12.69 3.51 14.89
N THR A 129 12.55 3.09 16.15
CA THR A 129 11.30 2.57 16.70
C THR A 129 11.11 2.99 18.16
N TYR A 130 9.87 3.26 18.55
CA TYR A 130 9.48 3.29 19.95
C TYR A 130 8.88 1.95 20.35
N ARG A 131 9.48 1.27 21.33
CA ARG A 131 8.94 0.01 21.86
C ARG A 131 9.17 -0.15 23.35
N GLY A 132 8.29 -0.90 23.99
CA GLY A 132 8.44 -1.30 25.38
C GLY A 132 9.72 -2.11 25.57
N THR A 133 10.60 -1.65 26.46
CA THR A 133 11.85 -2.32 26.81
C THR A 133 11.83 -2.67 28.29
N ARG A 134 11.95 -3.97 28.59
CA ARG A 134 11.98 -4.47 29.97
C ARG A 134 13.31 -4.08 30.63
N GLN A 135 13.23 -3.34 31.72
CA GLN A 135 14.37 -2.94 32.54
C GLN A 135 14.75 -4.08 33.52
N SER A 136 15.90 -3.94 34.18
CA SER A 136 16.42 -4.93 35.15
C SER A 136 15.51 -5.16 36.36
N ASN A 137 14.75 -4.13 36.76
CA ASN A 137 13.74 -4.20 37.83
C ASN A 137 12.41 -4.83 37.37
N GLY A 138 12.31 -5.23 36.10
CA GLY A 138 11.11 -5.83 35.51
C GLY A 138 10.10 -4.84 34.90
N GLU A 139 10.29 -3.53 35.08
CA GLU A 139 9.45 -2.48 34.50
C GLU A 139 9.57 -2.41 32.98
N ILE A 140 8.48 -2.09 32.27
CA ILE A 140 8.50 -1.86 30.83
C ILE A 140 8.45 -0.36 30.59
N VAL A 141 9.52 0.19 30.00
CA VAL A 141 9.59 1.60 29.62
C VAL A 141 9.63 1.71 28.10
N VAL A 142 8.80 2.58 27.55
CA VAL A 142 8.83 2.91 26.13
C VAL A 142 10.03 3.81 25.86
N LYS A 143 10.96 3.35 25.01
CA LYS A 143 12.14 4.11 24.62
C LYS A 143 12.35 4.01 23.11
N LYS A 144 12.97 5.05 22.55
CA LYS A 144 13.45 5.05 21.17
C LYS A 144 14.64 4.10 21.02
N ASN A 145 14.65 3.28 19.98
CA ASN A 145 15.72 2.36 19.64
C ASN A 145 15.93 2.34 18.12
N THR A 146 17.16 2.12 17.68
CA THR A 146 17.47 1.81 16.28
C THR A 146 17.37 0.30 16.06
N LEU A 147 16.65 -0.12 15.02
CA LEU A 147 16.61 -1.51 14.59
C LEU A 147 17.62 -1.75 13.46
N THR A 148 18.08 -3.00 13.34
CA THR A 148 18.65 -3.47 12.08
C THR A 148 17.49 -3.81 11.13
N PRO A 149 17.32 -3.12 9.99
CA PRO A 149 16.32 -3.48 9.01
C PRO A 149 16.58 -4.89 8.49
N SER A 150 15.52 -5.65 8.22
CA SER A 150 15.68 -6.93 7.54
C SER A 150 15.93 -6.74 6.04
N LYS A 151 16.37 -7.81 5.38
CA LYS A 151 16.38 -7.90 3.92
C LYS A 151 14.97 -7.61 3.34
N PRO A 152 14.84 -6.92 2.18
CA PRO A 152 13.55 -6.60 1.59
C PRO A 152 12.59 -7.79 1.47
N PHE A 153 13.03 -8.91 0.94
CA PHE A 153 12.21 -10.12 0.80
C PHE A 153 12.66 -11.21 1.77
N LYS A 154 11.73 -11.84 2.50
CA LYS A 154 12.01 -12.98 3.38
C LYS A 154 10.96 -14.08 3.30
N GLY A 155 11.37 -15.33 3.58
CA GLY A 155 10.48 -16.43 3.96
C GLY A 155 9.94 -17.30 2.82
N GLY A 156 10.31 -17.02 1.56
CA GLY A 156 9.87 -17.80 0.40
C GLY A 156 10.41 -19.22 0.43
N ASN A 157 9.62 -20.18 -0.02
CA ASN A 157 10.00 -21.59 -0.20
C ASN A 157 9.49 -22.09 -1.57
N SER A 158 9.67 -23.37 -1.90
CA SER A 158 9.29 -23.91 -3.21
C SER A 158 7.79 -23.85 -3.56
N LEU A 159 6.91 -23.53 -2.60
CA LEU A 159 5.48 -23.28 -2.85
C LEU A 159 5.19 -21.80 -3.18
N PHE A 160 6.19 -20.93 -3.06
CA PHE A 160 6.11 -19.53 -3.45
C PHE A 160 6.66 -19.37 -4.87
N ARG A 161 5.78 -19.33 -5.86
CA ARG A 161 6.14 -19.12 -7.26
C ARG A 161 6.08 -17.65 -7.60
N THR A 162 7.08 -17.12 -8.29
CA THR A 162 7.17 -15.69 -8.57
C THR A 162 7.81 -15.37 -9.91
N TYR A 163 7.17 -14.50 -10.70
CA TYR A 163 7.88 -13.70 -11.69
C TYR A 163 8.40 -12.44 -11.00
N TRP A 164 9.72 -12.21 -11.05
CA TRP A 164 10.38 -11.18 -10.26
C TRP A 164 11.32 -10.37 -11.17
N ALA A 165 11.02 -9.09 -11.38
CA ALA A 165 11.76 -8.26 -12.34
C ALA A 165 11.74 -6.78 -11.95
N GLY A 166 12.82 -6.05 -12.28
CA GLY A 166 12.85 -4.58 -12.17
C GLY A 166 12.72 -3.99 -10.76
N ASN A 167 12.91 -4.77 -9.70
CA ASN A 167 12.81 -4.26 -8.33
C ASN A 167 14.13 -3.57 -7.90
N TYR A 168 14.03 -2.36 -7.37
CA TYR A 168 15.18 -1.55 -6.93
C TYR A 168 15.32 -1.54 -5.41
N PHE A 169 16.57 -1.42 -4.95
CA PHE A 169 16.91 -1.32 -3.55
C PHE A 169 17.86 -0.14 -3.30
N ASP A 170 17.45 0.76 -2.42
CA ASP A 170 18.26 1.84 -1.87
C ASP A 170 18.56 1.57 -0.40
N ASP A 171 19.81 1.19 -0.13
CA ASP A 171 20.30 0.79 1.18
C ASP A 171 21.27 1.80 1.81
N ASN A 172 21.55 2.93 1.14
CA ASN A 172 22.65 3.83 1.49
C ASN A 172 22.23 5.00 2.42
N LYS A 173 20.94 5.37 2.42
CA LYS A 173 20.35 6.46 3.24
C LYS A 173 21.02 7.82 2.98
N ASP A 174 21.42 8.12 1.76
CA ASP A 174 22.20 9.32 1.42
C ASP A 174 21.35 10.54 1.02
N GLY A 175 20.02 10.41 1.03
CA GLY A 175 19.09 11.47 0.65
C GLY A 175 18.90 11.63 -0.86
N LYS A 176 19.32 10.66 -1.68
CA LYS A 176 19.14 10.65 -3.14
C LYS A 176 18.41 9.39 -3.57
N LEU A 177 17.62 9.48 -4.64
CA LEU A 177 17.01 8.31 -5.27
C LEU A 177 18.05 7.69 -6.20
N ASN A 178 18.93 6.85 -5.66
CA ASN A 178 20.04 6.25 -6.42
C ASN A 178 20.23 4.77 -6.08
N GLY A 179 19.15 4.11 -5.70
CA GLY A 179 19.09 2.67 -5.53
C GLY A 179 19.53 1.92 -6.78
N ARG A 180 19.87 0.64 -6.58
CA ARG A 180 20.33 -0.27 -7.63
C ARG A 180 19.29 -1.33 -7.90
N LEU A 181 19.33 -1.91 -9.11
CA LEU A 181 18.59 -3.13 -9.38
C LEU A 181 18.97 -4.21 -8.35
N MET A 182 17.97 -4.83 -7.74
CA MET A 182 18.16 -5.77 -6.66
C MET A 182 18.76 -7.08 -7.19
N ASN A 183 19.60 -7.72 -6.38
CA ASN A 183 20.11 -9.05 -6.63
C ASN A 183 19.53 -9.98 -5.55
N PHE A 184 18.75 -10.98 -5.96
CA PHE A 184 18.00 -11.79 -5.00
C PHE A 184 18.91 -12.54 -4.01
N GLU A 185 20.01 -13.13 -4.45
CA GLU A 185 20.92 -13.88 -3.57
C GLU A 185 21.57 -12.98 -2.50
N LYS A 186 21.96 -11.77 -2.90
CA LYS A 186 22.59 -10.79 -2.01
C LYS A 186 21.56 -10.15 -1.08
N ASP A 187 20.46 -9.67 -1.64
CA ASP A 187 19.58 -8.71 -0.99
C ASP A 187 18.35 -9.38 -0.35
N CYS A 188 18.02 -10.63 -0.70
CA CYS A 188 16.83 -11.33 -0.22
C CYS A 188 17.16 -12.59 0.60
N GLU A 189 16.14 -13.18 1.21
CA GLU A 189 16.20 -14.44 1.95
C GLU A 189 15.03 -15.35 1.58
N GLY A 190 15.31 -16.63 1.34
CA GLY A 190 14.33 -17.64 0.98
C GLY A 190 14.70 -18.38 -0.31
N SER A 191 13.89 -19.36 -0.66
CA SER A 191 14.07 -20.21 -1.84
C SER A 191 12.76 -20.34 -2.63
N PRO A 192 12.20 -19.22 -3.15
CA PRO A 192 11.03 -19.28 -4.01
C PRO A 192 11.34 -20.00 -5.33
N THR A 193 10.30 -20.45 -6.01
CA THR A 193 10.41 -20.92 -7.39
C THR A 193 10.25 -19.74 -8.34
N PHE A 194 11.33 -19.35 -9.02
CA PHE A 194 11.27 -18.29 -10.02
C PHE A 194 10.64 -18.78 -11.32
N LEU A 195 9.80 -17.94 -11.90
CA LEU A 195 9.20 -18.13 -13.22
C LEU A 195 9.98 -17.31 -14.24
N GLU A 196 10.19 -17.85 -15.44
CA GLU A 196 10.84 -17.13 -16.54
C GLU A 196 9.97 -16.00 -17.09
N THR A 197 8.65 -16.18 -17.06
CA THR A 197 7.65 -15.21 -17.50
C THR A 197 6.52 -15.09 -16.48
N ARG A 198 5.81 -13.97 -16.54
CA ARG A 198 4.60 -13.75 -15.75
C ARG A 198 3.59 -14.87 -16.01
N SER A 199 3.00 -15.43 -14.94
CA SER A 199 1.91 -16.40 -15.05
C SER A 199 0.72 -15.80 -15.79
N VAL A 200 0.04 -16.60 -16.63
CA VAL A 200 -1.18 -16.19 -17.34
C VAL A 200 -2.35 -15.86 -16.41
N LEU A 201 -2.25 -16.25 -15.14
CA LEU A 201 -3.21 -15.89 -14.09
C LEU A 201 -3.15 -14.39 -13.73
N HIS A 202 -2.09 -13.69 -14.13
CA HIS A 202 -1.91 -12.28 -13.84
C HIS A 202 -2.25 -11.42 -15.06
N SER A 203 -3.36 -10.69 -14.99
CA SER A 203 -3.71 -9.67 -15.97
C SER A 203 -2.61 -8.61 -16.13
N LEU A 204 -2.48 -8.04 -17.33
CA LEU A 204 -1.54 -6.96 -17.60
C LEU A 204 -2.03 -5.64 -16.99
N ILE A 205 -1.13 -4.94 -16.29
CA ILE A 205 -1.37 -3.57 -15.83
C ILE A 205 -0.85 -2.63 -16.92
N GLN A 206 -1.75 -2.05 -17.72
CA GLN A 206 -1.37 -1.21 -18.87
C GLN A 206 -0.61 0.06 -18.47
N SER A 207 -0.87 0.58 -17.26
CA SER A 207 -0.22 1.77 -16.72
C SER A 207 1.04 1.45 -15.88
N GLN A 208 1.58 0.23 -15.97
CA GLN A 208 2.84 -0.14 -15.33
C GLN A 208 4.00 0.68 -15.93
N THR A 209 4.82 1.26 -15.06
CA THR A 209 6.01 2.07 -15.41
C THR A 209 7.28 1.47 -14.79
N SER A 210 8.43 2.14 -14.92
CA SER A 210 9.65 1.77 -14.18
C SER A 210 9.49 2.01 -12.68
N ALA A 211 10.40 1.46 -11.87
CA ALA A 211 10.38 1.68 -10.42
C ALA A 211 10.60 3.16 -10.08
N GLU A 212 11.48 3.85 -10.81
CA GLU A 212 11.76 5.28 -10.64
C GLU A 212 10.54 6.14 -10.96
N SER A 213 9.89 5.93 -12.11
CA SER A 213 8.68 6.69 -12.48
C SER A 213 7.52 6.39 -11.54
N ALA A 214 7.42 5.17 -11.03
CA ALA A 214 6.45 4.82 -9.99
C ALA A 214 6.71 5.57 -8.68
N TYR A 215 7.97 5.72 -8.26
CA TYR A 215 8.33 6.52 -7.09
C TYR A 215 7.90 7.99 -7.27
N GLU A 216 8.21 8.60 -8.41
CA GLU A 216 7.83 9.98 -8.72
C GLU A 216 6.31 10.17 -8.66
N TRP A 217 5.56 9.26 -9.31
CA TRP A 217 4.10 9.25 -9.24
C TRP A 217 3.61 9.18 -7.79
N ILE A 218 4.16 8.26 -6.99
CA ILE A 218 3.75 8.04 -5.59
C ILE A 218 3.99 9.30 -4.76
N VAL A 219 5.16 9.93 -4.89
CA VAL A 219 5.47 11.18 -4.18
C VAL A 219 4.44 12.26 -4.48
N GLU A 220 3.95 12.34 -5.71
CA GLU A 220 3.00 13.37 -6.13
C GLU A 220 1.55 13.05 -5.76
N ASN A 221 1.13 11.79 -5.89
CA ASN A 221 -0.31 11.46 -5.96
C ASN A 221 -0.81 10.46 -4.91
N VAL A 222 0.04 9.70 -4.22
CA VAL A 222 -0.40 8.64 -3.29
C VAL A 222 -1.20 9.18 -2.09
N GLY A 223 -2.17 8.39 -1.63
CA GLY A 223 -2.98 8.64 -0.43
C GLY A 223 -4.27 9.41 -0.71
N ALA A 224 -4.92 9.90 0.34
CA ALA A 224 -6.08 10.76 0.23
C ALA A 224 -5.64 12.18 -0.17
N THR A 225 -5.42 12.38 -1.47
CA THR A 225 -4.67 13.54 -2.00
C THR A 225 -5.56 14.72 -2.38
N LEU A 226 -6.86 14.50 -2.63
CA LEU A 226 -7.78 15.54 -3.07
C LEU A 226 -8.63 16.11 -1.92
N PRO A 227 -8.93 17.43 -1.92
CA PRO A 227 -8.34 18.46 -2.79
C PRO A 227 -6.89 18.79 -2.42
N LYS A 228 -6.43 18.33 -1.26
CA LYS A 228 -5.06 18.45 -0.79
C LYS A 228 -4.81 17.37 0.27
N ARG A 229 -3.59 16.79 0.25
CA ARG A 229 -3.13 15.91 1.32
C ARG A 229 -3.27 16.56 2.69
N ASP A 230 -3.73 15.77 3.66
CA ASP A 230 -3.78 16.18 5.05
C ASP A 230 -2.37 16.27 5.68
N GLN A 231 -2.32 16.64 6.95
CA GLN A 231 -1.04 16.80 7.66
C GLN A 231 -0.28 15.47 7.82
N VAL A 232 -1.00 14.36 8.01
CA VAL A 232 -0.42 13.03 8.24
C VAL A 232 0.22 12.51 6.96
N ASP A 233 -0.51 12.53 5.85
CA ASP A 233 -0.02 12.10 4.55
C ASP A 233 1.14 12.99 4.09
N THR A 234 1.02 14.30 4.29
CA THR A 234 2.12 15.25 4.03
C THR A 234 3.37 14.92 4.86
N TYR A 235 3.20 14.48 6.11
CA TYR A 235 4.32 14.08 6.97
C TYR A 235 4.98 12.80 6.44
N LEU A 236 4.20 11.78 6.09
CA LEU A 236 4.72 10.51 5.57
C LEU A 236 5.44 10.69 4.22
N VAL A 237 4.88 11.50 3.31
CA VAL A 237 5.55 11.82 2.04
C VAL A 237 6.84 12.62 2.26
N LYS A 238 6.90 13.48 3.30
CA LYS A 238 8.15 14.17 3.69
C LYS A 238 9.21 13.22 4.24
N GLU A 239 8.81 12.11 4.85
CA GLU A 239 9.75 11.07 5.25
C GLU A 239 10.21 10.26 4.02
N LEU A 240 9.29 9.85 3.15
CA LEU A 240 9.64 9.17 1.89
C LEU A 240 10.63 9.97 1.03
N THR A 241 10.36 11.27 0.83
CA THR A 241 11.21 12.18 0.04
C THR A 241 12.51 12.56 0.72
N SER A 242 12.69 12.18 1.99
CA SER A 242 13.98 12.30 2.66
C SER A 242 14.96 11.22 2.23
N LEU A 243 14.49 10.18 1.52
CA LEU A 243 15.33 9.16 0.88
C LEU A 243 16.33 8.53 1.86
N GLY A 244 15.78 8.08 2.98
CA GLY A 244 16.48 7.31 4.01
C GLY A 244 16.94 8.12 5.22
N LEU A 245 16.78 9.44 5.20
CA LEU A 245 17.21 10.33 6.28
C LEU A 245 16.20 10.47 7.44
N LYS A 246 14.92 10.23 7.19
CA LYS A 246 13.82 10.34 8.18
C LYS A 246 12.94 9.10 8.18
N GLY A 247 12.06 8.98 9.18
CA GLY A 247 11.19 7.83 9.36
C GLY A 247 11.28 7.27 10.77
N ILE A 248 10.16 6.87 11.32
CA ILE A 248 10.07 6.30 12.66
C ILE A 248 8.86 5.38 12.83
N ILE A 249 9.11 4.18 13.36
CA ILE A 249 8.06 3.23 13.70
C ILE A 249 7.54 3.56 15.11
N ILE A 250 6.31 4.05 15.20
CA ILE A 250 5.75 4.58 16.45
C ILE A 250 4.98 3.52 17.25
N GLN A 251 4.73 3.82 18.54
CA GLN A 251 3.85 3.04 19.42
C GLN A 251 2.56 3.78 19.77
N ASN A 252 2.59 5.11 19.75
CA ASN A 252 1.46 5.96 20.12
C ASN A 252 1.43 7.21 19.23
N GLU A 253 0.42 7.28 18.38
CA GLU A 253 0.14 8.36 17.44
C GLU A 253 -0.20 9.69 18.12
N THR A 254 -0.65 9.68 19.39
CA THR A 254 -0.92 10.92 20.14
C THR A 254 0.29 11.47 20.89
N ASN A 255 1.38 10.69 20.97
CA ASN A 255 2.60 11.13 21.64
C ASN A 255 3.48 11.95 20.67
N LYS A 256 3.60 13.25 20.94
CA LYS A 256 4.34 14.20 20.10
C LYS A 256 5.84 13.96 20.02
N ASP A 257 6.43 13.22 20.96
CA ASP A 257 7.84 12.81 20.89
C ASP A 257 8.06 11.65 19.89
N GLN A 258 6.99 10.92 19.56
CA GLN A 258 7.00 9.82 18.59
C GLN A 258 6.49 10.26 17.23
N PHE A 259 5.40 11.02 17.22
CA PHE A 259 4.76 11.54 16.02
C PHE A 259 4.42 13.02 16.22
N PRO A 260 5.15 13.97 15.60
CA PRO A 260 5.06 15.39 15.93
C PRO A 260 3.66 16.02 15.80
N ILE A 261 2.81 15.47 14.92
CA ILE A 261 1.43 15.94 14.75
C ILE A 261 0.57 15.58 15.96
N GLY A 262 0.80 14.40 16.57
CA GLY A 262 0.07 13.95 17.75
C GLY A 262 -1.40 13.61 17.49
N GLY A 263 -1.68 12.86 16.43
CA GLY A 263 -3.01 12.41 16.01
C GLY A 263 -3.34 12.78 14.56
N PRO A 264 -4.62 12.83 14.14
CA PRO A 264 -5.02 13.13 12.76
C PRO A 264 -4.66 14.54 12.29
N GLY A 265 -4.20 15.41 13.19
CA GLY A 265 -3.90 16.80 12.88
C GLY A 265 -5.14 17.60 12.51
N PHE A 266 -4.94 18.65 11.72
CA PHE A 266 -6.00 19.46 11.15
C PHE A 266 -6.34 18.98 9.73
N ILE A 267 -7.57 18.53 9.54
CA ILE A 267 -8.10 18.14 8.23
C ILE A 267 -8.70 19.40 7.59
N GLN A 268 -8.16 19.80 6.44
CA GLN A 268 -8.71 20.95 5.71
C GLN A 268 -10.08 20.57 5.13
N THR A 269 -11.07 21.41 5.35
CA THR A 269 -12.39 21.25 4.75
C THR A 269 -12.36 21.70 3.29
N GLY A 270 -12.95 20.91 2.39
CA GLY A 270 -13.17 21.29 0.99
C GLY A 270 -14.50 22.03 0.79
N SER A 271 -14.70 22.56 -0.42
CA SER A 271 -16.05 22.94 -0.88
C SER A 271 -16.75 21.67 -1.35
N ILE A 272 -17.86 21.33 -0.72
CA ILE A 272 -18.71 20.22 -1.16
C ILE A 272 -19.32 20.65 -2.50
N GLN A 273 -19.12 19.85 -3.54
CA GLN A 273 -19.80 20.05 -4.80
C GLN A 273 -21.27 19.66 -4.61
N LEU A 274 -22.19 20.39 -5.26
CA LEU A 274 -23.60 20.01 -5.25
C LEU A 274 -23.75 18.66 -5.96
N ASP A 275 -24.50 17.78 -5.32
CA ASP A 275 -24.94 16.47 -5.79
C ASP A 275 -26.42 16.41 -5.39
N SER A 276 -27.28 16.74 -6.35
CA SER A 276 -28.70 17.03 -6.14
C SER A 276 -29.52 15.77 -5.83
N ASP A 277 -29.12 14.62 -6.36
CA ASP A 277 -29.80 13.34 -6.17
C ASP A 277 -29.11 12.39 -5.17
N ASN A 278 -27.90 12.76 -4.71
CA ASN A 278 -27.05 12.06 -3.74
C ASN A 278 -26.57 10.69 -4.24
N ASP A 279 -26.27 10.57 -5.53
CA ASP A 279 -25.76 9.34 -6.13
C ASP A 279 -24.22 9.20 -6.08
N GLY A 280 -23.53 10.27 -5.63
CA GLY A 280 -22.08 10.33 -5.50
C GLY A 280 -21.37 11.01 -6.67
N ILE A 281 -22.09 11.50 -7.67
CA ILE A 281 -21.59 12.28 -8.80
C ILE A 281 -22.03 13.74 -8.64
N PRO A 282 -21.13 14.73 -8.73
CA PRO A 282 -21.53 16.13 -8.69
C PRO A 282 -22.34 16.57 -9.91
N ASP A 283 -23.35 17.43 -9.72
CA ASP A 283 -24.18 18.03 -10.80
C ASP A 283 -23.34 18.59 -11.96
N ALA A 284 -22.20 19.22 -11.62
CA ALA A 284 -21.31 19.82 -12.61
C ALA A 284 -20.62 18.77 -13.51
N PHE A 285 -20.38 17.57 -13.00
CA PHE A 285 -19.90 16.45 -13.81
C PHE A 285 -21.05 15.87 -14.64
N GLU A 286 -22.22 15.70 -14.03
CA GLU A 286 -23.41 15.18 -14.70
C GLU A 286 -23.83 16.02 -15.91
N GLU A 287 -23.98 17.33 -15.73
CA GLU A 287 -24.34 18.27 -16.81
C GLU A 287 -23.36 18.17 -17.98
N LYS A 288 -22.06 18.06 -17.66
CA LYS A 288 -20.99 17.94 -18.65
C LYS A 288 -21.02 16.60 -19.38
N TRP A 289 -21.41 15.53 -18.69
CA TRP A 289 -21.47 14.17 -19.21
C TRP A 289 -22.83 13.80 -19.81
N GLY A 290 -23.80 14.71 -19.79
CA GLY A 290 -25.15 14.49 -20.29
C GLY A 290 -25.95 13.52 -19.44
N LEU A 291 -25.70 13.53 -18.13
CA LEU A 291 -26.45 12.82 -17.09
C LEU A 291 -27.51 13.76 -16.48
N GLU A 292 -28.49 13.18 -15.80
CA GLU A 292 -29.62 13.93 -15.24
C GLU A 292 -29.43 14.10 -13.73
N ASN A 293 -29.22 15.35 -13.28
CA ASN A 293 -28.89 15.65 -11.88
C ASN A 293 -30.04 15.43 -10.87
N ASP A 294 -31.11 14.77 -11.27
CA ASP A 294 -32.22 14.35 -10.44
C ASP A 294 -32.55 12.84 -10.58
N ASP A 295 -31.70 12.04 -11.25
CA ASP A 295 -31.86 10.60 -11.42
C ASP A 295 -30.76 9.77 -10.70
N PRO A 296 -30.97 9.39 -9.43
CA PRO A 296 -29.95 8.71 -8.63
C PRO A 296 -29.68 7.26 -9.08
N SER A 297 -30.38 6.78 -10.11
CA SER A 297 -30.11 5.47 -10.71
C SER A 297 -29.00 5.52 -11.75
N ASP A 298 -28.61 6.70 -12.21
CA ASP A 298 -27.74 6.86 -13.37
C ASP A 298 -26.25 6.66 -13.06
N ALA A 299 -25.79 6.93 -11.82
CA ALA A 299 -24.44 6.57 -11.37
C ALA A 299 -24.06 5.12 -11.70
N LEU A 300 -24.99 4.19 -11.56
CA LEU A 300 -24.76 2.75 -11.77
C LEU A 300 -25.02 2.28 -13.22
N LYS A 301 -25.51 3.16 -14.10
CA LYS A 301 -25.71 2.81 -15.52
C LYS A 301 -24.35 2.69 -16.22
N ILE A 302 -24.26 1.72 -17.11
CA ILE A 302 -23.04 1.46 -17.90
C ILE A 302 -23.02 2.43 -19.09
N ALA A 303 -22.00 3.27 -19.15
CA ALA A 303 -21.73 4.17 -20.26
C ALA A 303 -21.22 3.41 -21.51
N PRO A 304 -21.18 4.04 -22.70
CA PRO A 304 -20.75 3.37 -23.94
C PRO A 304 -19.34 2.78 -23.93
N ASN A 305 -18.48 3.26 -23.03
CA ASN A 305 -17.12 2.76 -22.83
C ASN A 305 -17.03 1.51 -21.95
N GLY A 306 -18.16 1.03 -21.40
CA GLY A 306 -18.25 -0.19 -20.61
C GLY A 306 -18.07 0.00 -19.09
N TYR A 307 -17.85 1.23 -18.63
CA TYR A 307 -17.76 1.57 -17.21
C TYR A 307 -19.06 2.23 -16.73
N THR A 308 -19.35 2.11 -15.43
CA THR A 308 -20.43 2.86 -14.80
C THR A 308 -20.14 4.36 -14.79
N ASN A 309 -21.18 5.20 -14.72
CA ASN A 309 -20.99 6.65 -14.64
C ASN A 309 -20.19 7.07 -13.40
N ILE A 310 -20.40 6.40 -12.26
CA ILE A 310 -19.62 6.65 -11.03
C ILE A 310 -18.14 6.28 -11.18
N GLU A 311 -17.83 5.21 -11.92
CA GLU A 311 -16.43 4.87 -12.27
C GLU A 311 -15.81 5.92 -13.19
N ASN A 312 -16.56 6.41 -14.19
CA ASN A 312 -16.08 7.48 -15.06
C ASN A 312 -15.82 8.79 -14.29
N TYR A 313 -16.68 9.12 -13.33
CA TYR A 313 -16.42 10.23 -12.42
C TYR A 313 -15.14 10.01 -11.62
N ALA A 314 -14.95 8.83 -11.00
CA ALA A 314 -13.73 8.50 -10.28
C ALA A 314 -12.47 8.59 -11.18
N PHE A 315 -12.54 8.11 -12.43
CA PHE A 315 -11.43 8.25 -13.38
C PHE A 315 -11.13 9.69 -13.75
N SER A 316 -12.16 10.56 -13.81
CA SER A 316 -11.96 11.99 -14.07
C SER A 316 -11.17 12.69 -12.97
N LEU A 317 -11.20 12.16 -11.75
CA LEU A 317 -10.41 12.69 -10.63
C LEU A 317 -8.93 12.33 -10.77
N GLU A 318 -8.60 11.15 -11.32
CA GLU A 318 -7.21 10.71 -11.55
C GLU A 318 -6.64 11.26 -12.87
N TYR A 319 -7.47 11.36 -13.93
CA TYR A 319 -7.07 11.79 -15.27
C TYR A 319 -7.89 13.00 -15.76
N PRO A 320 -7.86 14.15 -15.08
CA PRO A 320 -8.74 15.28 -15.40
C PRO A 320 -8.58 15.78 -16.84
N GLU A 321 -7.37 15.67 -17.41
CA GLU A 321 -7.08 16.06 -18.79
C GLU A 321 -7.74 15.17 -19.85
N LEU A 322 -7.99 13.89 -19.53
CA LEU A 322 -8.65 12.93 -20.44
C LEU A 322 -10.18 13.03 -20.37
N TYR A 323 -10.71 13.54 -19.26
CA TYR A 323 -12.14 13.65 -18.97
C TYR A 323 -12.61 15.13 -19.01
N LYS A 324 -11.84 15.98 -19.71
CA LYS A 324 -12.09 17.41 -19.93
C LYS A 324 -13.18 17.70 -20.94
#